data_AF-A0A0P1AWF0-F1
#
_entry.id   AF-A0A0P1AWF0-F1
#
_cell.length_a   1.000
_cell.length_b   1.000
_cell.length_c   1.000
_cell.angle_alpha   90.00
_cell.angle_beta   90.00
_cell.angle_gamma   90.00
#
_symmetry.space_group_name_H-M   'P 1'
#
loop_
_entity.id
_entity.type
_entity.pdbx_description
1 polymer ?
#
loop_
_entity_poly.entity_id
_entity_poly.type
_entity_poly.pdbx_seq_one_letter_code
_entity_poly.pdbx_strand_id
1 'polypeptide(L)'
;MTATDACWWLNTWKKLDNEWEAISSRGQKQLANAADSLQKTTYFSGEHRGTLSCCESLHYRVSSRLWELAHRCSTRLEEEVKDLAEIYLRMQRLILDTPTKQLTEKRRQRYEAILLEVLAMYQHELMAKSLIAAGIFETFNHDVLTMYLASWQMQPHINRQRLQELETLIRNDAYYCA
;
A
#
# COMPACT_ATOMS: atom_id res chain seq x y z
N MET A 1 -22.90 26.46 4.54
CA MET A 1 -23.05 24.99 4.38
C MET A 1 -21.96 24.53 3.45
N THR A 2 -20.98 23.76 3.92
CA THR A 2 -19.82 23.36 3.11
C THR A 2 -20.19 22.19 2.22
N ALA A 3 -19.75 22.21 0.95
CA ALA A 3 -19.98 21.16 -0.06
C ALA A 3 -19.53 19.75 0.38
N THR A 4 -18.73 19.65 1.45
CA THR A 4 -18.30 18.42 2.12
C THR A 4 -19.41 17.60 2.76
N ASP A 5 -20.60 18.15 2.99
CA ASP A 5 -21.74 17.41 3.57
C ASP A 5 -22.74 16.89 2.52
N ALA A 6 -22.39 16.93 1.23
CA ALA A 6 -23.28 16.48 0.16
C ALA A 6 -23.14 14.97 -0.14
N CYS A 7 -21.95 14.42 0.03
CA CYS A 7 -21.65 13.01 -0.20
C CYS A 7 -21.36 12.31 1.13
N TRP A 8 -22.12 11.27 1.46
CA TRP A 8 -22.11 10.65 2.79
C TRP A 8 -20.81 9.92 3.12
N TRP A 9 -20.11 9.41 2.10
CA TRP A 9 -18.88 8.63 2.27
C TRP A 9 -17.59 9.44 2.08
N LEU A 10 -17.63 10.63 1.45
CA LEU A 10 -16.42 11.34 1.00
C LEU A 10 -15.45 11.65 2.14
N ASN A 11 -15.95 12.19 3.26
CA ASN A 11 -15.09 12.55 4.40
C ASN A 11 -14.51 11.32 5.10
N THR A 12 -15.30 10.24 5.20
CA THR A 12 -14.84 8.99 5.80
C THR A 12 -13.80 8.31 4.92
N TRP A 13 -14.03 8.26 3.61
CA TRP A 13 -13.07 7.76 2.64
C TRP A 13 -11.74 8.50 2.73
N LYS A 14 -11.73 9.83 2.81
CA LYS A 14 -10.48 10.61 2.95
C LYS A 14 -9.66 10.25 4.18
N LYS A 15 -10.32 9.96 5.30
CA LYS A 15 -9.61 9.49 6.51
C LYS A 15 -8.98 8.14 6.25
N LEU A 16 -9.72 7.22 5.63
CA LEU A 16 -9.23 5.89 5.26
C LEU A 16 -8.09 5.96 4.22
N ASP A 17 -8.12 6.91 3.29
CA ASP A 17 -7.04 7.14 2.33
C ASP A 17 -5.74 7.60 2.99
N ASN A 18 -5.83 8.50 3.98
CA ASN A 18 -4.66 8.91 4.75
C ASN A 18 -4.08 7.74 5.58
N GLU A 19 -4.96 6.93 6.18
CA GLU A 19 -4.54 5.71 6.89
C GLU A 19 -3.88 4.72 5.90
N TRP A 20 -4.44 4.54 4.70
CA TRP A 20 -3.89 3.70 3.63
C TRP A 20 -2.48 4.13 3.23
N GLU A 21 -2.28 5.41 2.95
CA GLU A 21 -0.96 5.98 2.61
C GLU A 21 0.06 5.77 3.73
N ALA A 22 -0.35 5.96 4.98
CA ALA A 22 0.53 5.72 6.13
C ALA A 22 0.98 4.25 6.19
N ILE A 23 0.07 3.28 6.00
CA ILE A 23 0.41 1.85 5.98
C ILE A 23 1.29 1.53 4.77
N SER A 24 0.93 2.01 3.58
CA SER A 24 1.67 1.79 2.33
C SER A 24 3.13 2.26 2.45
N SER A 25 3.35 3.41 3.10
CA SER A 25 4.69 3.95 3.37
C SER A 25 5.50 3.09 4.35
N ARG A 26 4.85 2.49 5.36
CA ARG A 26 5.51 1.54 6.28
C ARG A 26 5.89 0.25 5.57
N GLY A 27 5.00 -0.30 4.73
CA GLY A 27 5.32 -1.44 3.88
C GLY A 27 6.52 -1.17 2.97
N GLN A 28 6.57 0.00 2.34
CA GLN A 28 7.72 0.44 1.54
C GLN A 28 9.02 0.47 2.36
N LYS A 29 8.96 0.93 3.61
CA LYS A 29 10.12 0.92 4.51
C LYS A 29 10.57 -0.49 4.86
N GLN A 30 9.65 -1.44 5.11
CA GLN A 30 10.02 -2.84 5.38
C GLN A 30 10.70 -3.47 4.16
N LEU A 31 10.17 -3.21 2.96
CA LEU A 31 10.79 -3.65 1.70
C LEU A 31 12.21 -3.12 1.54
N ALA A 32 12.43 -1.83 1.81
CA ALA A 32 13.75 -1.22 1.73
C ALA A 32 14.74 -1.86 2.70
N ASN A 33 14.32 -2.13 3.94
CA ASN A 33 15.15 -2.80 4.94
C ASN A 33 15.48 -4.25 4.55
N ALA A 34 14.51 -4.98 3.98
CA ALA A 34 14.72 -6.33 3.48
C ALA A 34 15.72 -6.35 2.31
N ALA A 35 15.55 -5.44 1.34
CA ALA A 35 16.46 -5.30 0.20
C ALA A 35 17.89 -4.97 0.65
N ASP A 36 18.06 -3.99 1.55
CA ASP A 36 19.37 -3.62 2.11
C ASP A 36 20.04 -4.79 2.86
N SER A 37 19.27 -5.54 3.65
CA SER A 37 19.78 -6.70 4.39
C SER A 37 20.25 -7.82 3.45
N LEU A 38 19.52 -8.08 2.37
CA LEU A 38 19.93 -9.05 1.35
C LEU A 38 21.13 -8.57 0.55
N GLN A 39 21.19 -7.28 0.18
CA GLN A 39 22.34 -6.70 -0.52
C GLN A 39 23.63 -6.89 0.26
N LYS A 40 23.58 -6.59 1.57
CA LYS A 40 24.72 -6.78 2.47
C LYS A 40 25.14 -8.23 2.54
N THR A 41 24.19 -9.16 2.60
CA THR A 41 24.47 -10.60 2.57
C THR A 41 25.19 -11.02 1.29
N THR A 42 24.73 -10.56 0.13
CA THR A 42 25.38 -10.82 -1.16
C THR A 42 26.79 -10.23 -1.21
N TYR A 43 26.97 -8.99 -0.73
CA TYR A 43 28.27 -8.33 -0.65
C TYR A 43 29.26 -9.10 0.23
N PHE A 44 28.84 -9.57 1.41
CA PHE A 44 29.67 -10.38 2.31
C PHE A 44 29.98 -11.78 1.76
N SER A 45 29.16 -12.30 0.84
CA SER A 45 29.34 -13.63 0.25
C SER A 45 30.15 -13.62 -1.06
N GLY A 46 30.34 -12.45 -1.68
CA GLY A 46 31.07 -12.27 -2.95
C GLY A 46 32.58 -12.03 -2.81
N GLU A 47 33.19 -11.42 -3.82
CA GLU A 47 34.67 -11.24 -3.96
C GLU A 47 35.33 -10.45 -2.81
N HIS A 48 34.55 -9.69 -2.03
CA HIS A 48 35.03 -8.94 -0.86
C HIS A 48 35.26 -9.81 0.39
N ARG A 49 35.09 -11.13 0.26
CA ARG A 49 35.43 -12.16 1.27
C ARG A 49 36.88 -12.06 1.75
N GLY A 50 37.79 -11.51 0.94
CA GLY A 50 39.23 -11.44 1.24
C GLY A 50 39.58 -10.86 2.61
N THR A 51 38.94 -9.77 3.03
CA THR A 51 39.28 -9.07 4.30
C THR A 51 38.67 -9.70 5.55
N LEU A 52 37.59 -10.48 5.41
CA LEU A 52 36.90 -11.19 6.51
C LEU A 52 37.16 -12.71 6.52
N SER A 53 37.90 -13.21 5.52
CA SER A 53 38.26 -14.62 5.37
C SER A 53 38.96 -15.21 6.60
N CYS A 54 39.67 -14.38 7.36
CA CYS A 54 40.36 -14.79 8.59
C CYS A 54 39.43 -14.99 9.79
N CYS A 55 38.13 -14.69 9.69
CA CYS A 55 37.16 -14.81 10.78
C CYS A 55 35.83 -15.40 10.30
N GLU A 56 35.84 -16.67 9.91
CA GLU A 56 34.64 -17.42 9.48
C GLU A 56 33.49 -17.37 10.49
N SER A 57 33.80 -17.35 11.79
CA SER A 57 32.79 -17.25 12.85
C SER A 57 32.06 -15.90 12.88
N LEU A 58 32.75 -14.80 12.54
CA LEU A 58 32.14 -13.47 12.41
C LEU A 58 31.31 -13.40 11.13
N HIS A 59 31.80 -13.95 10.02
CA HIS A 59 31.06 -14.01 8.76
C HIS A 59 29.74 -14.77 8.90
N TYR A 60 29.77 -15.94 9.52
CA TYR A 60 28.58 -16.74 9.78
C TYR A 60 27.56 -15.98 10.66
N ARG A 61 28.03 -15.33 11.74
CA ARG A 61 27.17 -14.53 12.62
C ARG A 61 26.54 -13.33 11.92
N VAL A 62 27.31 -12.61 11.10
CA VAL A 62 26.81 -11.43 10.37
C VAL A 62 25.79 -11.85 9.32
N SER A 63 26.09 -12.90 8.54
CA SER A 63 25.18 -13.42 7.52
C SER A 63 23.88 -13.94 8.14
N SER A 64 23.97 -14.72 9.22
CA SER A 64 22.79 -15.21 9.96
C SER A 64 21.93 -14.05 10.48
N ARG A 65 22.55 -13.01 11.05
CA ARG A 65 21.81 -11.84 11.55
C ARG A 65 21.13 -11.04 10.45
N LEU A 66 21.77 -10.88 9.28
CA LEU A 66 21.17 -10.19 8.14
C LEU A 66 19.98 -10.97 7.57
N TRP A 67 20.07 -12.31 7.50
CA TRP A 67 18.95 -13.17 7.15
C TRP A 67 17.78 -13.06 8.12
N GLU A 68 18.04 -13.07 9.43
CA GLU A 68 16.99 -12.86 10.42
C GLU A 68 16.31 -11.50 10.25
N LEU A 69 17.07 -10.44 9.97
CA LEU A 69 16.52 -9.10 9.75
C LEU A 69 15.66 -9.05 8.49
N ALA A 70 16.12 -9.65 7.39
CA ALA A 70 15.35 -9.76 6.16
C ALA A 70 14.03 -10.49 6.40
N HIS A 71 14.07 -11.64 7.08
CA HIS A 71 12.87 -12.43 7.40
C HIS A 71 11.89 -11.64 8.27
N ARG A 72 12.36 -10.95 9.32
CA ARG A 72 11.51 -10.10 10.17
C ARG A 72 10.86 -8.96 9.38
N CYS A 73 11.58 -8.37 8.41
CA CYS A 73 11.02 -7.33 7.55
C CYS A 73 9.93 -7.90 6.63
N SER A 74 10.13 -9.11 6.09
CA SER A 74 9.10 -9.80 5.30
C SER A 74 7.86 -10.11 6.14
N THR A 75 8.01 -10.64 7.36
CA THR A 75 6.86 -10.88 8.27
C THR A 75 6.08 -9.60 8.55
N ARG A 76 6.79 -8.50 8.83
CA ARG A 76 6.14 -7.18 9.02
C ARG A 76 5.45 -6.70 7.76
N LEU A 77 6.02 -6.93 6.58
CA LEU A 77 5.37 -6.57 5.32
C LEU A 77 4.03 -7.30 5.15
N GLU A 78 3.96 -8.58 5.54
CA GLU A 78 2.71 -9.34 5.53
C GLU A 78 1.66 -8.75 6.49
N GLU A 79 2.09 -8.30 7.67
CA GLU A 79 1.23 -7.57 8.63
C GLU A 79 0.70 -6.27 8.00
N GLU A 80 1.56 -5.47 7.37
CA GLU A 80 1.11 -4.23 6.70
C GLU A 80 0.11 -4.52 5.56
N VAL A 81 0.27 -5.61 4.80
CA VAL A 81 -0.72 -6.03 3.78
C VAL A 81 -2.06 -6.44 4.42
N LYS A 82 -2.04 -7.12 5.56
CA LYS A 82 -3.26 -7.45 6.32
C LYS A 82 -3.97 -6.17 6.80
N ASP A 83 -3.21 -5.20 7.29
CA ASP A 83 -3.77 -3.91 7.71
C ASP A 83 -4.37 -3.13 6.52
N LEU A 84 -3.72 -3.16 5.34
CA LEU A 84 -4.31 -2.61 4.10
C LEU A 84 -5.63 -3.30 3.73
N ALA A 85 -5.70 -4.63 3.86
CA ALA A 85 -6.92 -5.38 3.61
C ALA A 85 -8.05 -4.98 4.58
N GLU A 86 -7.73 -4.73 5.85
CA GLU A 86 -8.70 -4.22 6.82
C GLU A 86 -9.23 -2.83 6.45
N ILE A 87 -8.35 -1.92 6.02
CA ILE A 87 -8.77 -0.61 5.51
C ILE A 87 -9.68 -0.76 4.29
N TYR A 88 -9.31 -1.61 3.34
CA TYR A 88 -10.13 -1.85 2.16
C TYR A 88 -11.53 -2.36 2.54
N LEU A 89 -11.64 -3.29 3.49
CA LEU A 89 -12.92 -3.75 4.01
C LEU A 89 -13.73 -2.61 4.65
N ARG A 90 -13.07 -1.70 5.40
CA ARG A 90 -13.71 -0.49 5.94
C ARG A 90 -14.18 0.45 4.83
N MET A 91 -13.42 0.60 3.74
CA MET A 91 -13.83 1.38 2.58
C MET A 91 -15.03 0.75 1.86
N GLN A 92 -15.07 -0.58 1.70
CA GLN A 92 -16.21 -1.27 1.08
C GLN A 92 -17.51 -1.08 1.86
N ARG A 93 -17.44 -1.01 3.21
CA ARG A 93 -18.62 -0.78 4.06
C ARG A 93 -19.29 0.57 3.79
N LEU A 94 -18.58 1.55 3.22
CA LEU A 94 -19.15 2.85 2.85
C LEU A 94 -20.29 2.76 1.82
N ILE A 95 -20.35 1.67 1.04
CA ILE A 95 -21.47 1.40 0.12
C ILE A 95 -22.77 1.15 0.90
N LEU A 96 -22.66 0.50 2.05
CA LEU A 96 -23.80 0.12 2.89
C LEU A 96 -24.28 1.27 3.77
N ASP A 97 -23.45 2.30 3.95
CA ASP A 97 -23.81 3.47 4.72
C ASP A 97 -24.99 4.20 4.07
N THR A 98 -25.95 4.59 4.90
CA THR A 98 -27.13 5.32 4.43
C THR A 98 -26.84 6.81 4.39
N PRO A 99 -27.25 7.53 3.32
CA PRO A 99 -27.06 8.96 3.26
C PRO A 99 -27.90 9.65 4.36
N THR A 100 -27.26 10.50 5.16
CA THR A 100 -27.91 11.25 6.25
C THR A 100 -28.87 12.33 5.75
N LYS A 101 -28.76 12.71 4.48
CA LYS A 101 -29.64 13.68 3.81
C LYS A 101 -30.47 12.98 2.73
N GLN A 102 -31.67 13.52 2.48
CA GLN A 102 -32.49 13.11 1.34
C GLN A 102 -31.77 13.51 0.04
N LEU A 103 -31.06 12.56 -0.56
CA LEU A 103 -30.49 12.67 -1.90
C LEU A 103 -31.54 12.21 -2.91
N THR A 104 -31.55 12.84 -4.09
CA THR A 104 -32.32 12.30 -5.21
C THR A 104 -31.70 10.97 -5.65
N GLU A 105 -32.54 10.02 -6.09
CA GLU A 105 -32.09 8.70 -6.51
C GLU A 105 -31.00 8.76 -7.59
N LYS A 106 -31.14 9.69 -8.55
CA LYS A 106 -30.13 9.93 -9.60
C LYS A 106 -28.78 10.43 -9.08
N ARG A 107 -28.75 11.18 -7.97
CA ARG A 107 -27.49 11.62 -7.34
C ARG A 107 -26.87 10.52 -6.51
N ARG A 108 -27.71 9.80 -5.76
CA ARG A 108 -27.30 8.62 -5.01
C ARG A 108 -26.58 7.61 -5.91
N GLN A 109 -27.22 7.21 -7.01
CA GLN A 109 -26.63 6.27 -7.99
C GLN A 109 -25.31 6.78 -8.58
N ARG A 110 -25.20 8.09 -8.85
CA ARG A 110 -23.95 8.69 -9.32
C ARG A 110 -22.83 8.63 -8.28
N TYR A 111 -23.11 8.97 -7.02
CA TYR A 111 -22.12 8.88 -5.95
C TYR A 111 -21.75 7.43 -5.62
N GLU A 112 -22.68 6.49 -5.72
CA GLU A 112 -22.40 5.05 -5.62
C GLU A 112 -21.47 4.58 -6.76
N ALA A 113 -21.74 4.99 -8.01
CA ALA A 113 -20.86 4.66 -9.14
C ALA A 113 -19.44 5.22 -8.97
N ILE A 114 -19.32 6.46 -8.48
CA ILE A 114 -18.00 7.05 -8.16
C ILE A 114 -17.31 6.26 -7.06
N LEU A 115 -18.01 5.89 -5.98
CA LEU A 115 -17.43 5.09 -4.90
C LEU A 115 -16.93 3.72 -5.40
N LEU A 116 -17.69 3.06 -6.28
CA LEU A 116 -17.27 1.79 -6.89
C LEU A 116 -16.00 1.95 -7.73
N GLU A 117 -15.87 3.04 -8.49
CA GLU A 117 -14.65 3.36 -9.23
C GLU A 117 -13.46 3.57 -8.29
N VAL A 118 -13.66 4.31 -7.20
CA VAL A 118 -12.65 4.49 -6.15
C VAL A 118 -12.23 3.14 -5.57
N LEU A 119 -13.17 2.31 -5.14
CA LEU A 119 -12.89 1.01 -4.55
C LEU A 119 -12.14 0.07 -5.49
N ALA A 120 -12.45 0.09 -6.80
CA ALA A 120 -11.73 -0.70 -7.79
C ALA A 120 -10.22 -0.34 -7.81
N MET A 121 -9.87 0.95 -7.71
CA MET A 121 -8.47 1.38 -7.64
C MET A 121 -7.75 0.82 -6.41
N TYR A 122 -8.37 0.90 -5.23
CA TYR A 122 -7.79 0.34 -3.99
C TYR A 122 -7.69 -1.20 -4.04
N GLN A 123 -8.68 -1.87 -4.64
CA GLN A 123 -8.64 -3.32 -4.82
C GLN A 123 -7.46 -3.75 -5.68
N HIS A 124 -7.26 -3.07 -6.82
CA HIS A 124 -6.13 -3.35 -7.71
C HIS A 124 -4.79 -3.13 -7.00
N GLU A 125 -4.66 -2.06 -6.21
CA GLU A 125 -3.45 -1.83 -5.43
C GLU A 125 -3.22 -2.91 -4.38
N LEU A 126 -4.27 -3.29 -3.64
CA LEU A 126 -4.18 -4.34 -2.61
C LEU A 126 -3.70 -5.65 -3.21
N MET A 127 -4.28 -6.04 -4.35
CA MET A 127 -3.90 -7.27 -5.04
C MET A 127 -2.43 -7.23 -5.46
N ALA A 128 -1.97 -6.13 -6.05
CA ALA A 128 -0.58 -6.00 -6.47
C ALA A 128 0.39 -6.05 -5.29
N LYS A 129 0.11 -5.32 -4.20
CA LYS A 129 0.92 -5.35 -2.97
C LYS A 129 0.93 -6.73 -2.31
N SER A 130 -0.20 -7.44 -2.32
CA SER A 130 -0.28 -8.81 -1.81
C SER A 130 0.59 -9.78 -2.61
N LEU A 131 0.61 -9.66 -3.94
CA LEU A 131 1.47 -10.47 -4.82
C LEU A 131 2.95 -10.19 -4.56
N ILE A 132 3.32 -8.91 -4.36
CA ILE A 132 4.69 -8.52 -4.01
C ILE A 132 5.09 -9.14 -2.68
N ALA A 133 4.25 -9.00 -1.64
CA ALA A 133 4.54 -9.54 -0.32
C ALA A 133 4.70 -11.07 -0.36
N ALA A 134 3.82 -11.79 -1.07
CA ALA A 134 3.93 -13.24 -1.24
C ALA A 134 5.24 -13.64 -1.94
N GLY A 135 5.60 -12.98 -3.04
CA GLY A 135 6.80 -13.31 -3.82
C GLY A 135 8.12 -13.12 -3.05
N ILE A 136 8.14 -12.20 -2.08
CA ILE A 136 9.34 -11.92 -1.25
C ILE A 136 9.70 -13.07 -0.32
N PHE A 137 8.71 -13.80 0.21
CA PHE A 137 8.99 -14.95 1.06
C PHE A 137 9.58 -16.14 0.29
N GLU A 138 9.36 -16.18 -1.01
CA GLU A 138 9.84 -17.23 -1.90
C GLU A 138 11.19 -16.88 -2.56
N THR A 139 11.67 -15.64 -2.41
CA THR A 139 12.88 -15.14 -3.09
C THR A 139 14.05 -14.89 -2.15
N PHE A 140 15.17 -15.56 -2.45
CA PHE A 140 16.46 -15.38 -1.77
C PHE A 140 17.46 -14.53 -2.59
N ASN A 141 16.99 -13.92 -3.70
CA ASN A 141 17.83 -13.13 -4.61
C ASN A 141 17.57 -11.62 -4.44
N HIS A 142 18.65 -10.87 -4.19
CA HIS A 142 18.66 -9.42 -4.02
C HIS A 142 18.15 -8.65 -5.26
N ASP A 143 18.49 -9.09 -6.47
CA ASP A 143 18.07 -8.41 -7.70
C ASP A 143 16.54 -8.46 -7.88
N VAL A 144 15.94 -9.61 -7.55
CA VAL A 144 14.49 -9.82 -7.60
C VAL A 144 13.79 -8.99 -6.52
N LEU A 145 14.37 -8.88 -5.32
CA LEU A 145 13.82 -8.04 -4.26
C LEU A 145 13.87 -6.54 -4.62
N THR A 146 14.92 -6.13 -5.33
CA THR A 146 15.06 -4.75 -5.83
C THR A 146 13.99 -4.45 -6.89
N MET A 147 13.67 -5.42 -7.74
CA MET A 147 12.53 -5.32 -8.67
C MET A 147 11.18 -5.23 -7.93
N TYR A 148 10.99 -5.98 -6.85
CA TYR A 148 9.77 -5.89 -6.03
C TYR A 148 9.65 -4.54 -5.32
N LEU A 149 10.76 -4.00 -4.80
CA LEU A 149 10.79 -2.67 -4.20
C LEU A 149 10.46 -1.59 -5.23
N ALA A 150 11.06 -1.65 -6.42
CA ALA A 150 10.71 -0.74 -7.51
C ALA A 150 9.24 -0.90 -7.91
N SER A 151 8.71 -2.13 -7.95
CA SER A 151 7.30 -2.38 -8.30
C SER A 151 6.33 -1.82 -7.26
N TRP A 152 6.67 -1.89 -5.97
CA TRP A 152 5.88 -1.27 -4.89
C TRP A 152 5.86 0.25 -4.96
N GLN A 153 6.91 0.88 -5.53
CA GLN A 153 7.09 2.33 -5.61
C GLN A 153 6.61 2.94 -6.93
N MET A 154 6.76 2.23 -8.05
CA MET A 154 6.66 2.80 -9.39
C MET A 154 5.29 2.60 -10.05
N GLN A 155 4.43 1.74 -9.52
CA GLN A 155 3.13 1.47 -10.13
C GLN A 155 2.02 2.34 -9.52
N PRO A 156 1.38 3.23 -10.29
CA PRO A 156 0.19 3.94 -9.83
C PRO A 156 -1.01 3.01 -9.94
N HIS A 157 -1.24 2.19 -8.92
CA HIS A 157 -2.50 1.44 -8.83
C HIS A 157 -3.67 2.35 -8.45
N ILE A 158 -3.39 3.36 -7.62
CA ILE A 158 -4.33 4.45 -7.36
C ILE A 158 -3.99 5.62 -8.28
N ASN A 159 -4.91 5.94 -9.18
CA ASN A 159 -4.81 7.13 -10.01
C ASN A 159 -5.19 8.38 -9.19
N ARG A 160 -4.18 9.02 -8.59
CA ARG A 160 -4.35 10.21 -7.75
C ARG A 160 -4.97 11.39 -8.49
N GLN A 161 -4.66 11.57 -9.78
CA GLN A 161 -5.30 12.58 -10.62
C GLN A 161 -6.79 12.29 -10.77
N ARG A 162 -7.15 11.03 -11.05
CA ARG A 162 -8.54 10.63 -11.18
C ARG A 162 -9.32 10.82 -9.87
N LEU A 163 -8.72 10.50 -8.73
CA LEU A 163 -9.34 10.77 -7.41
C LEU A 163 -9.64 12.26 -7.20
N GLN A 164 -8.73 13.15 -7.61
CA GLN A 164 -8.96 14.59 -7.54
C GLN A 164 -10.10 15.02 -8.47
N GLU A 165 -10.14 14.51 -9.71
CA GLU A 165 -11.24 14.78 -10.65
C GLU A 165 -12.59 14.34 -10.06
N LEU A 166 -12.68 13.11 -9.55
CA LEU A 166 -13.89 12.58 -8.90
C LEU A 166 -14.32 13.43 -7.71
N GLU A 167 -13.37 13.89 -6.89
CA GLU A 167 -13.67 14.80 -5.79
C GLU A 167 -14.21 16.15 -6.30
N THR A 168 -13.62 16.72 -7.35
CA THR A 168 -14.13 17.98 -7.93
C THR A 168 -15.52 17.81 -8.51
N LEU A 169 -15.83 16.66 -9.12
CA LEU A 169 -17.17 16.35 -9.62
C LEU A 169 -18.20 16.32 -8.48
N ILE A 170 -17.87 15.69 -7.35
CA ILE A 170 -18.75 15.67 -6.16
C ILE A 170 -18.95 17.09 -5.61
N ARG A 171 -17.88 17.89 -5.51
CA ARG A 171 -17.97 19.28 -5.02
C ARG A 171 -18.80 20.16 -5.95
N ASN A 172 -18.62 20.03 -7.27
CA ASN A 172 -19.38 20.78 -8.27
C ASN A 172 -20.85 20.36 -8.26
N ASP A 173 -21.13 19.06 -8.21
CA ASP A 173 -22.49 18.53 -8.11
C ASP A 173 -23.17 18.97 -6.81
N ALA A 174 -22.43 19.24 -5.72
CA ALA A 174 -22.98 19.87 -4.52
C ALA A 174 -23.26 21.37 -4.69
N TYR A 175 -22.42 22.10 -5.43
CA TYR A 175 -22.50 23.56 -5.59
C TYR A 175 -23.62 23.98 -6.54
N TYR A 176 -23.77 23.32 -7.70
CA TYR A 176 -24.79 23.68 -8.71
C TYR A 176 -26.20 23.19 -8.40
N CYS A 177 -26.37 22.55 -7.25
CA CYS A 177 -27.54 21.78 -6.88
C CYS A 177 -28.04 22.04 -5.45
N ALA A 178 -27.34 22.92 -4.73
CA ALA A 178 -27.81 23.57 -3.51
C ALA A 178 -28.80 24.68 -3.88
#